data_AF-A0A7Y3DE94-F1
#
_entry.id   AF-A0A7Y3DE94-F1
#
_cell.length_a   1.000
_cell.length_b   1.000
_cell.length_c   1.000
_cell.angle_alpha   90.00
_cell.angle_beta   90.00
_cell.angle_gamma   90.00
#
_symmetry.space_group_name_H-M   'P 1'
#
loop_
_entity.id
_entity.type
_entity.pdbx_description
1 polymer ?
#
loop_
_entity_poly.entity_id
_entity_poly.type
_entity_poly.pdbx_seq_one_letter_code
_entity_poly.pdbx_strand_id
1 'polypeptide(L)'
;MQQAKQSRSKARTLDRQPEVVSQSVLDETIEALAGDGDDALAKAAAEGFPDPKGVVEWTDRVRSVLLHQRDRFALRSELATLADRLTALLEALPGGMRRSPTEVTEHFLRALPAVRKLVAEDTEAAYEGDPAATGYAEIVVSYPSLHAVSI
;
A
#
# COMPACT_ATOMS: atom_id res chain seq x y z
N MET A 1 -56.76 -46.55 13.54
CA MET A 1 -55.88 -46.21 12.40
C MET A 1 -55.23 -44.87 12.69
N GLN A 2 -53.90 -44.78 12.50
CA GLN A 2 -53.03 -43.57 12.43
C GLN A 2 -52.99 -42.68 13.69
N GLN A 3 -51.97 -42.75 14.58
CA GLN A 3 -50.56 -42.37 14.44
C GLN A 3 -50.32 -41.07 13.64
N ALA A 4 -50.16 -39.95 14.36
CA ALA A 4 -49.43 -38.78 13.89
C ALA A 4 -48.30 -38.48 14.90
N LYS A 5 -47.09 -38.78 14.46
CA LYS A 5 -45.83 -38.73 15.20
C LYS A 5 -45.46 -37.28 15.51
N GLN A 6 -45.43 -36.92 16.80
CA GLN A 6 -44.65 -35.77 17.25
C GLN A 6 -43.17 -36.14 17.23
N SER A 7 -42.54 -36.01 16.07
CA SER A 7 -41.09 -36.13 15.93
C SER A 7 -40.43 -34.84 16.44
N ARG A 8 -39.81 -34.96 17.62
CA ARG A 8 -38.82 -34.02 18.15
C ARG A 8 -37.77 -33.71 17.09
N SER A 9 -37.82 -32.52 16.50
CA SER A 9 -36.70 -31.97 15.74
C SER A 9 -35.62 -31.56 16.73
N LYS A 10 -34.70 -32.49 17.03
CA LYS A 10 -33.44 -32.15 17.71
C LYS A 10 -32.69 -31.20 16.77
N ALA A 11 -32.48 -29.98 17.24
CA ALA A 11 -31.55 -29.02 16.66
C ALA A 11 -30.21 -29.74 16.42
N ARG A 12 -29.95 -30.05 15.15
CA ARG A 12 -28.71 -30.65 14.68
C ARG A 12 -27.74 -29.49 14.53
N THR A 13 -27.18 -29.04 15.66
CA THR A 13 -25.98 -28.19 15.65
C THR A 13 -24.92 -29.03 14.95
N LEU A 14 -24.72 -28.78 13.65
CA LEU A 14 -23.64 -29.37 12.89
C LEU A 14 -22.36 -28.79 13.48
N ASP A 15 -21.67 -29.60 14.26
CA ASP A 15 -20.30 -29.40 14.68
C ASP A 15 -19.43 -29.33 13.41
N ARG A 16 -19.36 -28.13 12.82
CA ARG A 16 -18.54 -27.86 11.64
C ARG A 16 -17.11 -27.76 12.15
N GLN A 17 -16.46 -28.91 12.28
CA GLN A 17 -15.01 -28.99 12.46
C GLN A 17 -14.37 -28.09 11.39
N PRO A 18 -13.42 -27.19 11.74
CA PRO A 18 -12.77 -26.36 10.74
C PRO A 18 -12.11 -27.30 9.72
N GLU A 19 -12.47 -27.16 8.44
CA GLU A 19 -11.80 -27.89 7.36
C GLU A 19 -10.34 -27.45 7.33
N VAL A 20 -9.47 -28.28 7.91
CA VAL A 20 -8.03 -28.04 7.93
C VAL A 20 -7.49 -28.32 6.53
N VAL A 21 -6.81 -27.34 5.94
CA VAL A 21 -6.16 -27.48 4.63
C VAL A 21 -5.12 -28.60 4.71
N SER A 22 -5.09 -29.49 3.70
CA SER A 22 -4.12 -30.59 3.65
C SER A 22 -2.69 -30.06 3.58
N GLN A 23 -1.80 -30.63 4.39
CA GLN A 23 -0.38 -30.28 4.37
C GLN A 23 0.27 -30.53 3.00
N SER A 24 -0.15 -31.59 2.30
CA SER A 24 0.34 -31.88 0.95
C SER A 24 0.03 -30.77 -0.04
N VAL A 25 -1.14 -30.14 0.07
CA VAL A 25 -1.54 -29.03 -0.81
C VAL A 25 -0.71 -27.79 -0.49
N LEU A 26 -0.41 -27.55 0.79
CA LEU A 26 0.48 -26.46 1.18
C LEU A 26 1.88 -26.68 0.62
N ASP A 27 2.44 -27.87 0.76
CA ASP A 27 3.77 -28.21 0.28
C ASP A 27 3.85 -28.10 -1.26
N GLU A 28 2.87 -28.64 -1.99
CA GLU A 28 2.76 -28.50 -3.45
C GLU A 28 2.67 -27.02 -3.88
N THR A 29 1.92 -26.21 -3.14
CA THR A 29 1.77 -24.78 -3.41
C THR A 29 3.06 -24.02 -3.14
N ILE A 30 3.76 -24.35 -2.04
CA ILE A 30 5.04 -23.75 -1.69
C ILE A 30 6.05 -24.04 -2.79
N GLU A 31 6.17 -25.30 -3.22
CA GLU A 31 7.07 -25.68 -4.32
C GLU A 31 6.73 -24.94 -5.62
N ALA A 32 5.43 -24.82 -5.96
CA ALA A 32 4.99 -24.10 -7.16
C ALA A 32 5.28 -22.59 -7.10
N LEU A 33 5.17 -21.96 -5.92
CA LEU A 33 5.43 -20.52 -5.74
C LEU A 33 6.91 -20.19 -5.54
N ALA A 34 7.68 -21.11 -4.96
CA ALA A 34 9.11 -20.92 -4.67
C ALA A 34 10.03 -21.34 -5.82
N GLY A 35 9.50 -22.05 -6.83
CA GLY A 35 10.29 -22.53 -7.95
C GLY A 35 10.94 -21.41 -8.76
N ASP A 36 12.21 -21.59 -9.11
CA ASP A 36 13.01 -20.68 -9.96
C ASP A 36 12.63 -20.82 -11.45
N GLY A 37 11.36 -20.64 -11.78
CA GLY A 37 10.84 -20.78 -13.14
C GLY A 37 11.47 -19.80 -14.14
N ASP A 38 11.30 -20.03 -15.45
CA ASP A 38 11.69 -19.09 -16.50
C ASP A 38 10.63 -17.98 -16.72
N ASP A 39 9.86 -17.65 -15.69
CA ASP A 39 8.84 -16.60 -15.75
C ASP A 39 9.39 -15.22 -15.42
N ALA A 40 8.56 -14.20 -15.60
CA ALA A 40 8.94 -12.81 -15.39
C ALA A 40 9.19 -12.47 -13.91
N LEU A 41 8.55 -13.16 -12.97
CA LEU A 41 8.69 -12.90 -11.53
C LEU A 41 10.02 -13.45 -11.01
N ALA A 42 10.40 -14.65 -11.43
CA ALA A 42 11.70 -15.23 -11.11
C ALA A 42 12.85 -14.39 -11.70
N LYS A 43 12.69 -13.90 -12.94
CA LYS A 43 13.63 -12.96 -13.57
C LYS A 43 13.76 -11.67 -12.77
N ALA A 44 12.64 -11.05 -12.38
CA ALA A 44 12.64 -9.84 -11.56
C ALA A 44 13.30 -10.07 -10.18
N ALA A 45 13.05 -11.21 -9.55
CA ALA A 45 13.71 -11.57 -8.29
C ALA A 45 15.23 -11.70 -8.44
N ALA A 46 15.69 -12.29 -9.55
CA ALA A 46 17.11 -12.40 -9.87
C ALA A 46 17.77 -11.06 -10.20
N GLU A 47 17.05 -10.13 -10.83
CA GLU A 47 17.50 -8.75 -11.04
C GLU A 47 17.63 -7.98 -9.71
N GLY A 48 16.76 -8.32 -8.75
CA GLY A 48 16.68 -7.69 -7.45
C GLY A 48 15.88 -6.38 -7.47
N PHE A 49 15.23 -6.08 -6.35
CA PHE A 49 14.49 -4.84 -6.16
C PHE A 49 14.45 -4.47 -4.66
N PRO A 50 14.18 -3.20 -4.30
CA PRO A 50 14.08 -2.79 -2.91
C PRO A 50 12.98 -3.55 -2.18
N ASP A 51 13.11 -3.68 -0.85
CA ASP A 51 12.06 -4.27 0.00
C ASP A 51 10.70 -3.59 -0.28
N PRO A 52 9.71 -4.32 -0.84
CA PRO A 52 8.42 -3.73 -1.21
C PRO A 52 7.70 -3.12 -0.01
N LYS A 53 7.84 -3.72 1.19
CA LYS A 53 7.21 -3.21 2.39
C LYS A 53 7.80 -1.86 2.79
N GLY A 54 9.12 -1.74 2.81
CA GLY A 54 9.82 -0.49 3.06
C GLY A 54 9.44 0.63 2.09
N VAL A 55 9.26 0.31 0.80
CA VAL A 55 8.78 1.28 -0.21
C VAL A 55 7.36 1.75 0.09
N VAL A 56 6.44 0.83 0.39
CA VAL A 56 5.04 1.18 0.72
C VAL A 56 4.98 2.06 1.97
N GLU A 57 5.66 1.67 3.06
CA GLU A 57 5.72 2.46 4.29
C GLU A 57 6.30 3.86 4.05
N TRP A 58 7.31 3.97 3.19
CA TRP A 58 7.92 5.25 2.84
C TRP A 58 6.93 6.14 2.07
N THR A 59 6.26 5.60 1.06
CA THR A 59 5.26 6.32 0.26
C THR A 59 4.09 6.81 1.12
N ASP A 60 3.60 6.00 2.06
CA ASP A 60 2.53 6.40 2.97
C ASP A 60 2.93 7.57 3.88
N ARG A 61 4.19 7.63 4.31
CA ARG A 61 4.71 8.76 5.09
C ARG A 61 4.81 10.03 4.24
N VAL A 62 5.27 9.92 2.99
CA VAL A 62 5.27 11.06 2.05
C VAL A 62 3.85 11.59 1.89
N ARG A 63 2.87 10.72 1.66
CA ARG A 63 1.47 11.10 1.54
C ARG A 63 0.96 11.78 2.80
N SER A 64 1.29 11.26 3.98
CA SER A 64 0.93 11.88 5.26
C SER A 64 1.48 13.31 5.38
N VAL A 65 2.74 13.52 5.00
CA VAL A 65 3.38 14.84 4.96
C VAL A 65 2.70 15.79 3.96
N LEU A 66 2.41 15.30 2.75
CA LEU A 66 1.79 16.10 1.69
C LEU A 66 0.35 16.51 2.03
N LEU A 67 -0.48 15.56 2.42
CA LEU A 67 -1.93 15.76 2.57
C LEU A 67 -2.31 16.32 3.94
N HIS A 68 -1.74 15.78 5.02
CA HIS A 68 -2.29 15.96 6.36
C HIS A 68 -1.42 16.84 7.27
N GLN A 69 -0.10 16.68 7.22
CA GLN A 69 0.77 17.31 8.21
C GLN A 69 0.97 18.82 7.99
N ARG A 70 0.81 19.59 9.07
CA ARG A 70 0.99 21.06 9.11
C ARG A 70 1.88 21.52 10.26
N ASP A 71 2.09 20.68 11.27
CA ASP A 71 2.94 21.01 12.40
C ASP A 71 4.41 21.06 11.98
N ARG A 72 5.09 22.17 12.28
CA ARG A 72 6.47 22.41 11.81
C ARG A 72 7.47 21.46 12.46
N PHE A 73 7.26 21.11 13.72
CA PHE A 73 8.17 20.22 14.44
C PHE A 73 8.07 18.80 13.89
N ALA A 74 6.84 18.30 13.71
CA ALA A 74 6.57 17.03 13.07
C ALA A 74 7.09 17.00 11.63
N LEU A 75 6.85 18.04 10.83
CA LEU A 75 7.40 18.14 9.47
C LEU A 75 8.92 18.03 9.46
N ARG A 76 9.62 18.73 10.37
CA ARG A 76 11.09 18.67 10.44
C ARG A 76 11.57 17.23 10.71
N SER A 77 10.96 16.56 11.69
CA SER A 77 11.33 15.18 12.05
C SER A 77 11.01 14.19 10.93
N GLU A 78 9.81 14.30 10.34
CA GLU A 78 9.37 13.41 9.27
C GLU A 78 10.21 13.60 8.00
N LEU A 79 10.52 14.85 7.60
CA LEU A 79 11.33 15.12 6.42
C LEU A 79 12.76 14.57 6.56
N ALA A 80 13.37 14.68 7.75
CA ALA A 80 14.67 14.05 8.00
C ALA A 80 14.58 12.52 7.84
N THR A 81 13.57 11.90 8.44
CA THR A 81 13.41 10.44 8.35
C THR A 81 13.09 9.97 6.92
N LEU A 82 12.29 10.73 6.17
CA LEU A 82 11.98 10.45 4.76
C LEU A 82 13.24 10.53 3.90
N ALA A 83 14.11 11.50 4.17
CA ALA A 83 15.39 11.65 3.48
C ALA A 83 16.30 10.45 3.71
N ASP A 84 16.50 10.07 4.97
CA ASP A 84 17.37 8.96 5.35
C ASP A 84 16.86 7.64 4.75
N ARG A 85 15.55 7.39 4.83
CA ARG A 85 14.93 6.18 4.27
C ARG A 85 14.99 6.12 2.75
N LEU A 86 14.71 7.23 2.05
CA LEU A 86 14.79 7.26 0.59
C LEU A 86 16.24 6.98 0.15
N THR A 87 17.21 7.60 0.81
CA THR A 87 18.64 7.38 0.52
C THR A 87 19.01 5.91 0.71
N ALA A 88 18.60 5.28 1.82
CA ALA A 88 18.84 3.86 2.06
C ALA A 88 18.17 2.93 1.04
N LEU A 89 16.92 3.22 0.63
CA LEU A 89 16.21 2.47 -0.40
C LEU A 89 16.93 2.56 -1.75
N LEU A 90 17.44 3.74 -2.09
CA LEU A 90 18.16 3.99 -3.33
C LEU A 90 19.56 3.35 -3.32
N GLU A 91 20.24 3.31 -2.17
CA GLU A 91 21.53 2.61 -2.00
C GLU A 91 21.39 1.09 -2.14
N ALA A 92 20.24 0.54 -1.78
CA ALA A 92 19.94 -0.89 -1.91
C ALA A 92 19.59 -1.33 -3.34
N LEU A 93 19.49 -0.40 -4.31
CA LEU A 93 19.14 -0.74 -5.69
C LEU A 93 20.26 -1.52 -6.40
N PRO A 94 19.93 -2.63 -7.07
CA PRO A 94 20.90 -3.35 -7.90
C PRO A 94 21.24 -2.55 -9.16
N GLY A 95 22.45 -2.77 -9.70
CA GLY A 95 22.90 -2.14 -10.95
C GLY A 95 23.44 -0.71 -10.82
N GLY A 96 23.41 -0.13 -9.62
CA GLY A 96 23.95 1.21 -9.35
C GLY A 96 23.16 2.34 -10.02
N MET A 97 23.46 3.58 -9.65
CA MET A 97 22.73 4.76 -10.14
C MET A 97 23.63 5.74 -10.88
N ARG A 98 23.06 6.41 -11.88
CA ARG A 98 23.74 7.49 -12.62
C ARG A 98 23.96 8.76 -11.78
N ARG A 99 23.12 8.97 -10.77
CA ARG A 99 23.20 10.06 -9.79
C ARG A 99 23.35 9.46 -8.42
N SER A 100 23.99 10.17 -7.50
CA SER A 100 24.11 9.67 -6.14
C SER A 100 22.72 9.58 -5.45
N PRO A 101 22.53 8.62 -4.53
CA PRO A 101 21.32 8.56 -3.70
C PRO A 101 20.97 9.89 -3.04
N THR A 102 21.98 10.59 -2.50
CA THR A 102 21.81 11.90 -1.87
C THR A 102 21.29 12.96 -2.84
N GLU A 103 21.85 13.06 -4.05
CA GLU A 103 21.39 14.02 -5.05
C GLU A 103 19.91 13.79 -5.44
N VAL A 104 19.51 12.53 -5.59
CA VAL A 104 18.13 12.15 -5.90
C VAL A 104 17.21 12.50 -4.72
N THR A 105 17.60 12.14 -3.50
CA THR A 105 16.85 12.46 -2.27
C THR A 105 16.65 13.96 -2.11
N GLU A 106 17.71 14.76 -2.25
CA GLU A 106 17.58 16.20 -2.13
C GLU A 106 16.68 16.81 -3.22
N HIS A 107 16.79 16.32 -4.46
CA HIS A 107 15.93 16.78 -5.55
C HIS A 107 14.46 16.47 -5.27
N PHE A 108 14.18 15.26 -4.77
CA PHE A 108 12.84 14.85 -4.36
C PHE A 108 12.27 15.77 -3.27
N LEU A 109 13.03 16.02 -2.20
CA LEU A 109 12.57 16.89 -1.10
C LEU A 109 12.32 18.33 -1.56
N ARG A 110 13.15 18.85 -2.47
CA ARG A 110 12.94 20.18 -3.07
C ARG A 110 11.66 20.26 -3.91
N ALA A 111 11.20 19.15 -4.48
CA ALA A 111 9.98 19.09 -5.29
C ALA A 111 8.68 19.01 -4.45
N LEU A 112 8.75 18.48 -3.21
CA LEU A 112 7.57 18.26 -2.37
C LEU A 112 6.64 19.49 -2.20
N PRO A 113 7.14 20.72 -1.99
CA PRO A 113 6.27 21.90 -1.90
C PRO A 113 5.50 22.19 -3.19
N ALA A 114 6.12 21.98 -4.35
CA ALA A 114 5.47 22.17 -5.65
C ALA A 114 4.42 21.09 -5.90
N VAL A 115 4.74 19.83 -5.59
CA VAL A 115 3.78 18.70 -5.65
C VAL A 115 2.57 18.98 -4.75
N ARG A 116 2.79 19.50 -3.54
CA ARG A 116 1.70 19.87 -2.63
C ARG A 116 0.76 20.92 -3.23
N LYS A 117 1.28 21.88 -3.99
CA LYS A 117 0.46 22.90 -4.68
C LYS A 117 -0.41 22.25 -5.76
N LEU A 118 0.17 21.36 -6.57
CA LEU A 118 -0.57 20.63 -7.61
C LEU A 118 -1.70 19.79 -7.00
N VAL A 119 -1.41 19.03 -5.94
CA VAL A 119 -2.44 18.22 -5.25
C VAL A 119 -3.54 19.09 -4.65
N ALA A 120 -3.23 20.31 -4.21
CA ALA A 120 -4.24 21.25 -3.73
C ALA A 120 -5.14 21.74 -4.88
N GLU A 121 -4.57 22.02 -6.05
CA GLU A 121 -5.32 22.37 -7.27
C GLU A 121 -6.21 21.20 -7.73
N ASP A 122 -5.69 19.96 -7.70
CA ASP A 122 -6.47 18.75 -8.01
C ASP A 122 -7.63 18.53 -7.02
N THR A 123 -7.41 18.87 -5.75
CA THR A 123 -8.44 18.81 -4.70
C THR A 123 -9.54 19.85 -4.95
N GLU A 124 -9.17 21.06 -5.40
CA GLU A 124 -10.11 22.12 -5.77
C GLU A 124 -10.92 21.72 -7.01
N ALA A 125 -10.25 21.24 -8.06
CA ALA A 125 -10.92 20.74 -9.26
C ALA A 125 -11.87 19.57 -8.98
N ALA A 126 -11.49 18.64 -8.09
CA ALA A 126 -12.35 17.55 -7.68
C ALA A 126 -13.61 18.04 -6.95
N TYR A 127 -13.49 19.09 -6.12
CA TYR A 127 -14.62 19.69 -5.43
C TYR A 127 -15.57 20.41 -6.39
N GLU A 128 -15.03 21.21 -7.31
CA GLU A 128 -15.82 21.92 -8.32
C GLU A 128 -16.49 20.96 -9.31
N GLY A 129 -15.83 19.84 -9.62
CA GLY A 129 -16.29 18.85 -10.59
C GLY A 129 -17.33 17.85 -10.07
N ASP A 130 -17.51 17.72 -8.75
CA ASP A 130 -18.42 16.76 -8.15
C ASP A 130 -19.48 17.46 -7.28
N PRO A 131 -20.72 17.65 -7.80
CA PRO A 131 -21.82 18.23 -7.04
C PRO A 131 -22.23 17.44 -5.79
N ALA A 132 -21.82 16.17 -5.66
CA ALA A 132 -22.07 15.36 -4.48
C ALA A 132 -21.02 15.53 -3.38
N ALA A 133 -19.87 16.14 -3.69
CA ALA A 133 -18.81 16.38 -2.72
C ALA A 133 -19.31 17.32 -1.61
N THR A 134 -19.24 16.87 -0.37
CA THR A 134 -19.69 17.66 0.79
C THR A 134 -18.62 18.64 1.30
N GLY A 135 -17.36 18.44 0.89
CA GLY A 135 -16.26 19.36 1.15
C GLY A 135 -14.88 18.79 0.83
N TYR A 136 -13.86 19.66 0.88
CA TYR A 136 -12.46 19.28 0.60
C TYR A 136 -11.94 18.16 1.50
N ALA A 137 -12.39 18.10 2.77
CA ALA A 137 -11.94 17.06 3.71
C ALA A 137 -12.39 15.66 3.27
N GLU A 138 -13.61 15.53 2.72
CA GLU A 138 -14.10 14.27 2.15
C GLU A 138 -13.23 13.85 0.97
N ILE A 139 -12.87 14.79 0.11
CA ILE A 139 -12.02 14.52 -1.07
C ILE A 139 -10.64 14.04 -0.63
N VAL A 140 -9.98 14.75 0.30
CA VAL A 140 -8.63 14.39 0.76
C VAL A 140 -8.58 13.03 1.46
N VAL A 141 -9.64 12.65 2.17
CA VAL A 141 -9.66 11.42 2.99
C VAL A 141 -10.22 10.22 2.24
N SER A 142 -11.12 10.44 1.27
CA SER A 142 -11.95 9.36 0.72
C SER A 142 -11.88 9.22 -0.79
N TYR A 143 -11.36 10.18 -1.56
CA TYR A 143 -11.39 10.09 -3.03
C TYR A 143 -10.25 9.21 -3.54
N PRO A 144 -10.53 8.03 -4.11
CA PRO A 144 -9.46 7.14 -4.58
C PRO A 144 -8.66 7.76 -5.72
N SER A 145 -9.30 8.61 -6.53
CA SER A 145 -8.65 9.35 -7.61
C SER A 145 -7.56 10.30 -7.08
N LEU A 146 -7.85 11.07 -6.02
CA LEU A 146 -6.86 11.93 -5.38
C LEU A 146 -5.70 11.09 -4.81
N HIS A 147 -6.02 9.96 -4.17
CA HIS A 147 -5.00 9.05 -3.68
C HIS A 147 -4.13 8.45 -4.79
N ALA A 148 -4.70 8.20 -5.98
CA ALA A 148 -3.96 7.63 -7.11
C ALA A 148 -2.98 8.63 -7.73
N VAL A 149 -3.37 9.90 -7.89
CA VAL A 149 -2.49 10.93 -8.47
C VAL A 149 -1.38 11.38 -7.52
N SER A 150 -1.51 11.08 -6.23
CA SER A 150 -0.52 11.43 -5.21
C SER A 150 0.51 10.32 -4.90
N ILE A 151 0.59 9.25 -5.71
CA ILE A 151 1.53 8.13 -5.57
C ILE A 151 2.64 8.25 -6.61
#